data_AF-A0AAD5XTL9-F1
#
_entry.id   AF-A0AAD5XTL9-F1
#
_cell.length_a   1.000
_cell.length_b   1.000
_cell.length_c   1.000
_cell.angle_alpha   90.00
_cell.angle_beta   90.00
_cell.angle_gamma   90.00
#
_symmetry.space_group_name_H-M   'P 1'
#
loop_
_entity.id
_entity.type
_entity.pdbx_description
1 polymer ?
#
loop_
_entity_poly.entity_id
_entity_poly.type
_entity_poly.pdbx_seq_one_letter_code
_entity_poly.pdbx_strand_id
1 'polypeptide(L)'
;MSVFVKYKSKKIEIKFPFENWEDKVTLKLLKEKCSEATKVKVENIKLLTTGVVMKDDNAVLSRYKVKNGSKIVMLGDNNRIKEPPKIVDMSAISQSLAPSRNSAFSSPVGERITIKRPNFNDSSTKSENKRTPLEVVSDKLLTVSQKTSEMQPLIKVFADKVLYFSKHGETKDLSLKILRMERFKLTEMFMKNLLELDGLEVNLDSSGELRAKRKELVKVIQKYMEEVDNILKLVDSEVQPI
;
A
#
# COMPACT_ATOMS: atom_id res chain seq x y z
N MET A 1 -21.04 -26.19 -0.77
CA MET A 1 -20.64 -24.77 -0.58
C MET A 1 -19.61 -24.36 -1.63
N SER A 2 -19.49 -23.07 -1.95
CA SER A 2 -18.49 -22.58 -2.91
C SER A 2 -18.07 -21.12 -2.67
N VAL A 3 -16.94 -20.72 -3.26
CA VAL A 3 -16.47 -19.32 -3.34
C VAL A 3 -16.22 -18.92 -4.78
N PHE A 4 -16.37 -17.62 -5.09
CA PHE A 4 -16.19 -17.08 -6.42
C PHE A 4 -14.88 -16.28 -6.51
N VAL A 5 -13.91 -16.83 -7.23
CA VAL A 5 -12.62 -16.18 -7.48
C VAL A 5 -12.66 -15.45 -8.82
N LYS A 6 -12.57 -14.11 -8.80
CA LYS A 6 -12.40 -13.30 -10.01
C LYS A 6 -10.91 -13.22 -10.34
N TYR A 7 -10.53 -13.77 -11.50
CA TYR A 7 -9.17 -13.71 -12.03
C TYR A 7 -9.19 -13.04 -13.40
N LYS A 8 -8.60 -11.84 -13.50
CA LYS A 8 -8.69 -10.97 -14.69
C LYS A 8 -10.17 -10.80 -15.11
N SER A 9 -10.53 -11.22 -16.32
CA SER A 9 -11.91 -11.21 -16.85
C SER A 9 -12.70 -12.49 -16.59
N LYS A 10 -12.09 -13.53 -15.99
CA LYS A 10 -12.74 -14.82 -15.71
C LYS A 10 -13.26 -14.87 -14.26
N LYS A 11 -14.41 -15.53 -14.07
CA LYS A 11 -14.97 -15.87 -12.76
C LYS A 11 -14.88 -17.38 -12.60
N ILE A 12 -14.16 -17.85 -11.59
CA ILE A 12 -13.95 -19.26 -11.27
C ILE A 12 -14.77 -19.58 -10.00
N GLU A 13 -15.49 -20.69 -10.00
CA GLU A 13 -16.17 -21.20 -8.81
C GLU A 13 -15.35 -22.32 -8.18
N ILE A 14 -14.85 -22.13 -6.97
CA ILE A 14 -14.15 -23.16 -6.21
C ILE A 14 -15.16 -23.81 -5.26
N LYS A 15 -15.44 -25.10 -5.48
CA LYS A 15 -16.38 -25.89 -4.66
C LYS A 15 -15.66 -26.63 -3.53
N PHE A 16 -16.30 -26.69 -2.38
CA PHE A 16 -15.85 -27.43 -1.19
C PHE A 16 -16.91 -28.47 -0.79
N PRO A 17 -16.51 -29.74 -0.57
CA PRO A 17 -17.45 -30.86 -0.39
C PRO A 17 -17.91 -31.07 1.07
N PHE A 18 -17.48 -30.22 2.01
CA PHE A 18 -17.85 -30.32 3.43
C PHE A 18 -18.44 -29.03 4.00
N GLU A 19 -19.25 -29.20 5.03
CA GLU A 19 -19.84 -28.13 5.84
C GLU A 19 -18.80 -27.57 6.84
N ASN A 20 -18.99 -26.31 7.26
CA ASN A 20 -18.00 -25.52 8.02
C ASN A 20 -16.58 -25.57 7.42
N TRP A 21 -16.49 -25.49 6.08
CA TRP A 21 -15.21 -25.42 5.38
C TRP A 21 -14.43 -24.13 5.68
N GLU A 22 -15.13 -23.06 6.08
CA GLU A 22 -14.57 -21.76 6.48
C GLU A 22 -13.57 -21.92 7.65
N ASP A 23 -13.92 -22.79 8.60
CA ASP A 23 -13.14 -23.28 9.75
C ASP A 23 -11.88 -24.11 9.42
N LYS A 24 -11.89 -24.81 8.28
CA LYS A 24 -11.00 -25.95 7.99
C LYS A 24 -10.09 -25.75 6.76
N VAL A 25 -10.52 -24.94 5.80
CA VAL A 25 -9.74 -24.64 4.59
C VAL A 25 -8.81 -23.47 4.89
N THR A 26 -7.51 -23.71 4.73
CA THR A 26 -6.47 -22.68 4.81
C THR A 26 -6.32 -21.92 3.50
N LEU A 27 -5.74 -20.72 3.58
CA LEU A 27 -5.40 -19.90 2.42
C LEU A 27 -4.50 -20.65 1.42
N LYS A 28 -3.56 -21.48 1.91
CA LYS A 28 -2.73 -22.36 1.08
C LYS A 28 -3.55 -23.27 0.17
N LEU A 29 -4.50 -24.02 0.71
CA LEU A 29 -5.33 -24.96 -0.05
C LEU A 29 -6.21 -24.24 -1.09
N LEU A 30 -6.65 -23.01 -0.78
CA LEU A 30 -7.33 -22.15 -1.75
C LEU A 30 -6.38 -21.66 -2.85
N LYS A 31 -5.16 -21.22 -2.51
CA LYS A 31 -4.15 -20.84 -3.51
C LYS A 31 -3.78 -22.02 -4.42
N GLU A 32 -3.70 -23.24 -3.89
CA GLU A 32 -3.43 -24.46 -4.67
C GLU A 32 -4.56 -24.74 -5.68
N LYS A 33 -5.83 -24.74 -5.25
CA LYS A 33 -6.97 -24.86 -6.18
C LYS A 33 -7.06 -23.71 -7.19
N CYS A 34 -6.71 -22.49 -6.80
CA CYS A 34 -6.58 -21.36 -7.72
C CYS A 34 -5.42 -21.54 -8.72
N SER A 35 -4.31 -22.13 -8.27
CA SER A 35 -3.12 -22.43 -9.08
C SER A 35 -3.45 -23.45 -10.17
N GLU A 36 -4.12 -24.54 -9.79
CA GLU A 36 -4.65 -25.56 -10.70
C GLU A 36 -5.59 -24.95 -11.74
N ALA A 37 -6.62 -24.21 -11.29
CA ALA A 37 -7.65 -23.64 -12.17
C ALA A 37 -7.16 -22.50 -13.10
N THR A 38 -6.06 -21.82 -12.76
CA THR A 38 -5.51 -20.70 -13.56
C THR A 38 -4.19 -21.01 -14.25
N LYS A 39 -3.54 -22.13 -13.91
CA LYS A 39 -2.15 -22.47 -14.22
C LYS A 39 -1.13 -21.45 -13.70
N VAL A 40 -1.44 -20.66 -12.66
CA VAL A 40 -0.51 -19.67 -12.07
C VAL A 40 0.21 -20.26 -10.86
N LYS A 41 1.55 -20.18 -10.78
CA LYS A 41 2.31 -20.66 -9.61
C LYS A 41 1.82 -20.02 -8.31
N VAL A 42 1.60 -20.81 -7.25
CA VAL A 42 1.13 -20.40 -5.91
C VAL A 42 1.87 -19.16 -5.36
N GLU A 43 3.19 -19.10 -5.54
CA GLU A 43 4.06 -17.97 -5.13
C GLU A 43 3.65 -16.62 -5.76
N ASN A 44 3.19 -16.66 -7.02
CA ASN A 44 2.74 -15.51 -7.78
C ASN A 44 1.26 -15.19 -7.56
N ILE A 45 0.53 -15.96 -6.73
CA ILE A 45 -0.88 -15.73 -6.41
C ILE A 45 -1.03 -14.83 -5.17
N LYS A 46 -1.60 -13.65 -5.38
CA LYS A 46 -2.13 -12.78 -4.31
C LYS A 46 -3.65 -12.86 -4.33
N LEU A 47 -4.24 -13.27 -3.22
CA LEU A 47 -5.69 -13.30 -3.03
C LEU A 47 -6.13 -12.09 -2.19
N LEU A 48 -7.28 -11.51 -2.54
CA LEU A 48 -7.87 -10.36 -1.87
C LEU A 48 -9.34 -10.64 -1.56
N THR A 49 -9.81 -10.25 -0.38
CA THR A 49 -11.24 -10.27 0.00
C THR A 49 -11.58 -8.95 0.66
N THR A 50 -12.68 -8.30 0.22
CA THR A 50 -13.16 -7.01 0.76
C THR A 50 -12.05 -5.94 0.84
N GLY A 51 -11.21 -5.87 -0.20
CA GLY A 51 -10.07 -4.94 -0.28
C GLY A 51 -8.80 -5.37 0.47
N VAL A 52 -8.87 -6.34 1.39
CA VAL A 52 -7.74 -6.81 2.19
C VAL A 52 -6.96 -7.89 1.42
N VAL A 53 -5.62 -7.73 1.34
CA VAL A 53 -4.71 -8.77 0.80
C VAL A 53 -4.50 -9.86 1.84
N MET A 54 -4.81 -11.09 1.47
CA MET A 54 -4.56 -12.30 2.26
C MET A 54 -3.07 -12.66 2.14
N LYS A 55 -2.39 -12.83 3.29
CA LYS A 55 -0.92 -13.03 3.35
C LYS A 55 -0.51 -14.35 3.99
N ASP A 56 -1.32 -14.86 4.91
CA ASP A 56 -0.93 -15.90 5.85
C ASP A 56 -1.42 -17.25 5.33
N ASP A 57 -0.54 -18.02 4.67
CA ASP A 57 -0.93 -19.24 3.97
C ASP A 57 -1.50 -20.34 4.89
N ASN A 58 -1.14 -20.30 6.18
CA ASN A 58 -1.69 -21.20 7.21
C ASN A 58 -3.00 -20.69 7.84
N ALA A 59 -3.48 -19.48 7.53
CA ALA A 59 -4.71 -18.97 8.11
C ALA A 59 -5.96 -19.58 7.46
N VAL A 60 -6.95 -19.92 8.30
CA VAL A 60 -8.28 -20.40 7.87
C VAL A 60 -9.08 -19.27 7.22
N LEU A 61 -9.90 -19.60 6.22
CA LEU A 61 -10.60 -18.60 5.41
C LEU A 61 -11.67 -17.81 6.19
N SER A 62 -12.22 -18.39 7.26
CA SER A 62 -13.05 -17.70 8.26
C SER A 62 -12.36 -16.46 8.86
N ARG A 63 -11.03 -16.52 9.12
CA ARG A 63 -10.25 -15.39 9.65
C ARG A 63 -10.22 -14.18 8.73
N TYR A 64 -10.39 -14.39 7.42
CA TYR A 64 -10.52 -13.33 6.41
C TYR A 64 -11.99 -12.98 6.08
N LYS A 65 -12.95 -13.43 6.91
CA LYS A 65 -14.41 -13.27 6.74
C LYS A 65 -14.94 -13.81 5.40
N VAL A 66 -14.26 -14.80 4.83
CA VAL A 66 -14.71 -15.49 3.61
C VAL A 66 -15.81 -16.48 4.00
N LYS A 67 -17.01 -16.29 3.45
CA LYS A 67 -18.16 -17.16 3.65
C LYS A 67 -18.56 -17.88 2.37
N ASN A 68 -19.48 -18.83 2.47
CA ASN A 68 -20.15 -19.39 1.29
C ASN A 68 -20.70 -18.27 0.39
N GLY A 69 -20.40 -18.34 -0.91
CA GLY A 69 -20.75 -17.32 -1.90
C GLY A 69 -19.84 -16.07 -1.94
N SER A 70 -18.83 -15.96 -1.06
CA SER A 70 -17.93 -14.79 -1.05
C SER A 70 -17.17 -14.59 -2.36
N LYS A 71 -16.96 -13.31 -2.69
CA LYS A 71 -16.23 -12.85 -3.88
C LYS A 71 -14.78 -12.55 -3.49
N ILE A 72 -13.87 -13.38 -3.98
CA ILE A 72 -12.42 -13.24 -3.80
C ILE A 72 -11.85 -12.69 -5.11
N VAL A 73 -10.91 -11.75 -5.04
CA VAL A 73 -10.17 -11.27 -6.22
C VAL A 73 -8.78 -11.88 -6.22
N MET A 74 -8.40 -12.47 -7.35
CA MET A 74 -7.07 -13.04 -7.56
C MET A 74 -6.25 -12.14 -8.48
N LEU A 75 -5.07 -11.76 -8.01
CA LEU A 75 -4.02 -11.12 -8.79
C LEU A 75 -2.83 -12.09 -8.91
N GLY A 76 -2.28 -12.24 -10.11
CA GLY A 76 -1.15 -13.12 -10.35
C GLY A 76 -0.88 -13.34 -11.83
N ASP A 77 0.38 -13.33 -12.20
CA ASP A 77 0.83 -13.46 -13.59
C ASP A 77 2.03 -14.40 -13.67
N ASN A 78 2.01 -15.30 -14.65
CA ASN A 78 3.12 -16.23 -14.89
C ASN A 78 4.37 -15.54 -15.45
N ASN A 79 4.27 -14.28 -15.88
CA ASN A 79 5.37 -13.54 -16.49
C ASN A 79 6.33 -12.90 -15.46
N ARG A 80 6.51 -13.55 -14.30
CA ARG A 80 7.59 -13.28 -13.34
C ARG A 80 8.35 -14.56 -13.06
N ILE A 81 9.20 -14.92 -14.01
CA ILE A 81 10.35 -15.77 -13.74
C ILE A 81 11.34 -14.91 -12.94
N LYS A 82 11.38 -15.11 -11.63
CA LYS A 82 12.65 -15.03 -10.90
C LYS A 82 13.12 -16.46 -10.74
N GLU A 83 14.22 -16.81 -11.38
CA GLU A 83 14.88 -18.09 -11.10
C GLU A 83 15.41 -18.05 -9.66
N PRO A 84 15.25 -19.11 -8.86
CA PRO A 84 15.91 -19.20 -7.58
C PRO A 84 17.43 -19.36 -7.83
N PRO A 85 18.30 -18.61 -7.14
CA PRO A 85 19.73 -18.89 -7.18
C PRO A 85 19.95 -20.32 -6.66
N LYS A 86 20.72 -21.12 -7.41
CA LYS A 86 21.01 -22.51 -7.06
C LYS A 86 21.74 -22.58 -5.71
N ILE A 87 21.31 -23.52 -4.87
CA ILE A 87 22.07 -23.92 -3.67
C ILE A 87 23.40 -24.50 -4.14
N VAL A 88 24.50 -24.00 -3.56
CA VAL A 88 25.82 -24.62 -3.60
C VAL A 88 26.41 -24.60 -2.20
N ASP A 89 26.22 -25.71 -1.48
CA ASP A 89 27.00 -26.00 -0.30
C ASP A 89 28.46 -26.27 -0.71
N MET A 90 29.43 -25.66 -0.02
CA MET A 90 30.71 -26.30 0.24
C MET A 90 31.45 -25.59 1.39
N SER A 91 32.22 -26.36 2.14
CA SER A 91 32.92 -25.95 3.36
C SER A 91 34.35 -25.44 3.11
N ALA A 92 34.90 -24.80 4.15
CA ALA A 92 36.30 -24.47 4.37
C ALA A 92 36.90 -23.30 3.54
N ILE A 93 37.41 -22.31 4.27
CA ILE A 93 38.85 -22.10 4.47
C ILE A 93 39.03 -21.47 5.87
N SER A 94 40.20 -21.64 6.48
CA SER A 94 40.53 -21.11 7.81
C SER A 94 41.96 -20.60 7.86
N GLN A 95 42.30 -19.82 8.90
CA GLN A 95 43.62 -19.20 9.13
C GLN A 95 43.89 -17.99 8.19
N SER A 96 44.76 -17.02 8.50
CA SER A 96 45.91 -17.08 9.42
C SER A 96 46.34 -15.76 10.10
N LEU A 97 46.84 -15.89 11.34
CA LEU A 97 47.86 -15.07 12.03
C LEU A 97 47.63 -13.58 12.44
N ALA A 98 48.29 -13.22 13.54
CA ALA A 98 48.53 -11.87 14.13
C ALA A 98 50.07 -11.60 14.07
N PRO A 99 50.82 -10.89 14.98
CA PRO A 99 50.48 -10.05 16.16
C PRO A 99 51.31 -8.75 16.37
N SER A 100 50.94 -7.91 17.37
CA SER A 100 51.87 -7.16 18.26
C SER A 100 51.12 -6.42 19.40
N ARG A 101 51.41 -6.75 20.67
CA ARG A 101 52.28 -6.02 21.65
C ARG A 101 51.65 -4.73 22.23
N ASN A 102 51.21 -4.74 23.51
CA ASN A 102 51.96 -4.39 24.76
C ASN A 102 52.12 -2.87 24.97
N SER A 103 52.10 -2.23 26.15
CA SER A 103 51.74 -2.53 27.57
C SER A 103 51.97 -1.21 28.40
N ALA A 104 51.81 -1.00 29.72
CA ALA A 104 51.46 -1.80 30.91
C ALA A 104 51.13 -0.85 32.12
N PHE A 105 50.52 -1.36 33.22
CA PHE A 105 50.49 -0.79 34.61
C PHE A 105 49.75 0.57 34.81
N SER A 106 49.26 0.99 35.99
CA SER A 106 49.20 0.43 37.37
C SER A 106 47.93 0.90 38.13
N SER A 107 47.69 0.38 39.35
CA SER A 107 46.56 0.70 40.28
C SER A 107 47.10 1.48 41.53
N PRO A 108 46.38 1.68 42.68
CA PRO A 108 44.97 1.43 43.07
C PRO A 108 44.29 2.58 43.91
N VAL A 109 43.21 2.25 44.65
CA VAL A 109 42.67 2.83 45.93
C VAL A 109 41.22 3.38 45.89
N GLY A 110 40.36 2.83 46.77
CA GLY A 110 39.08 3.42 47.24
C GLY A 110 37.87 3.38 46.27
N GLU A 111 36.61 3.28 46.71
CA GLU A 111 36.07 2.98 48.04
C GLU A 111 34.66 2.32 47.94
N ARG A 112 34.36 1.39 48.86
CA ARG A 112 33.05 0.89 49.36
C ARG A 112 31.93 0.47 48.37
N ILE A 113 31.72 -0.84 48.33
CA ILE A 113 30.59 -1.53 47.69
C ILE A 113 29.25 -1.25 48.40
N THR A 114 28.15 -1.17 47.66
CA THR A 114 26.80 -1.55 48.13
C THR A 114 26.15 -2.46 47.08
N ILE A 115 25.42 -3.49 47.53
CA ILE A 115 25.10 -4.68 46.71
C ILE A 115 23.70 -4.59 46.09
N LYS A 116 23.61 -4.80 44.77
CA LYS A 116 22.49 -5.55 44.14
C LYS A 116 22.89 -6.11 42.75
N ARG A 117 23.12 -7.42 42.71
CA ARG A 117 23.18 -8.30 41.52
C ARG A 117 21.85 -9.11 41.47
N PRO A 118 21.54 -9.86 40.40
CA PRO A 118 22.10 -9.83 39.05
C PRO A 118 21.01 -9.71 37.96
N ASN A 119 21.41 -9.51 36.70
CA ASN A 119 21.14 -10.56 35.70
C ASN A 119 22.21 -10.56 34.58
N PHE A 120 22.24 -11.61 33.77
CA PHE A 120 23.31 -11.94 32.82
C PHE A 120 22.73 -12.59 31.55
N ASN A 121 23.56 -12.74 30.51
CA ASN A 121 23.20 -13.02 29.10
C ASN A 121 22.48 -11.81 28.45
N ASP A 122 22.94 -11.20 27.36
CA ASP A 122 23.58 -11.68 26.12
C ASP A 122 22.68 -12.58 25.25
N SER A 123 22.17 -11.98 24.18
CA SER A 123 21.86 -12.66 22.92
C SER A 123 21.58 -11.62 21.83
N SER A 124 22.39 -11.62 20.78
CA SER A 124 22.05 -10.92 19.54
C SER A 124 20.96 -11.68 18.78
N THR A 125 19.83 -11.08 18.41
CA THR A 125 19.01 -11.50 17.25
C THR A 125 17.91 -10.49 16.88
N LYS A 126 17.68 -10.35 15.57
CA LYS A 126 16.45 -9.86 14.91
C LYS A 126 15.86 -8.54 15.42
N SER A 127 16.28 -7.45 14.77
CA SER A 127 15.59 -6.16 14.74
C SER A 127 14.22 -6.25 14.05
N GLU A 128 13.16 -6.56 14.80
CA GLU A 128 11.79 -6.32 14.35
C GLU A 128 11.54 -4.82 14.19
N ASN A 129 11.11 -4.42 13.00
CA ASN A 129 11.03 -3.02 12.59
C ASN A 129 9.78 -2.31 13.15
N LYS A 130 9.77 -2.06 14.46
CA LYS A 130 8.70 -1.37 15.21
C LYS A 130 8.71 0.14 14.93
N ARG A 131 8.26 0.53 13.72
CA ARG A 131 7.99 1.93 13.38
C ARG A 131 7.06 2.57 14.41
N THR A 132 7.31 3.82 14.76
CA THR A 132 6.46 4.54 15.72
C THR A 132 5.13 4.96 15.09
N PRO A 133 4.04 5.14 15.87
CA PRO A 133 2.78 5.63 15.32
C PRO A 133 2.90 6.99 14.61
N LEU A 134 3.79 7.87 15.10
CA LEU A 134 4.07 9.18 14.50
C LEU A 134 4.76 9.05 13.13
N GLU A 135 5.73 8.15 13.02
CA GLU A 135 6.44 7.83 11.77
C GLU A 135 5.47 7.30 10.71
N VAL A 136 4.55 6.39 11.10
CA VAL A 136 3.51 5.86 10.19
C VAL A 136 2.51 6.93 9.74
N VAL A 137 2.22 7.94 10.58
CA VAL A 137 1.41 9.09 10.18
C VAL A 137 2.18 10.00 9.21
N SER A 138 3.47 10.25 9.48
CA SER A 138 4.36 11.04 8.61
C SER A 138 4.53 10.41 7.21
N ASP A 139 4.78 9.09 7.15
CA ASP A 139 4.85 8.29 5.92
C ASP A 139 3.59 8.47 5.06
N LYS A 140 2.40 8.33 5.67
CA LYS A 140 1.11 8.50 4.98
C LYS A 140 0.92 9.94 4.52
N LEU A 141 1.26 10.93 5.35
CA LEU A 141 1.12 12.34 5.03
C LEU A 141 2.03 12.75 3.85
N LEU A 142 3.25 12.22 3.80
CA LEU A 142 4.16 12.35 2.66
C LEU A 142 3.61 11.66 1.41
N THR A 143 3.05 10.45 1.56
CA THR A 143 2.42 9.70 0.46
C THR A 143 1.25 10.47 -0.16
N VAL A 144 0.35 11.05 0.64
CA VAL A 144 -0.77 11.85 0.11
C VAL A 144 -0.29 13.19 -0.46
N SER A 145 0.77 13.78 0.11
CA SER A 145 1.43 14.96 -0.48
C SER A 145 1.92 14.65 -1.90
N GLN A 146 2.64 13.55 -2.09
CA GLN A 146 3.14 13.14 -3.41
C GLN A 146 1.99 12.87 -4.40
N LYS A 147 0.99 12.06 -4.00
CA LYS A 147 -0.22 11.82 -4.81
C LYS A 147 -0.91 13.13 -5.25
N THR A 148 -0.89 14.14 -4.40
CA THR A 148 -1.53 15.44 -4.68
C THR A 148 -0.71 16.26 -5.69
N SER A 149 0.63 16.28 -5.56
CA SER A 149 1.51 16.89 -6.55
C SER A 149 1.43 16.20 -7.92
N GLU A 150 1.32 14.87 -7.96
CA GLU A 150 1.15 14.07 -9.18
C GLU A 150 -0.16 14.37 -9.94
N MET A 151 -1.17 14.97 -9.29
CA MET A 151 -2.41 15.39 -9.95
C MET A 151 -2.33 16.78 -10.59
N GLN A 152 -1.39 17.66 -10.21
CA GLN A 152 -1.24 18.98 -10.84
C GLN A 152 -1.09 18.94 -12.38
N PRO A 153 -0.25 18.07 -12.99
CA PRO A 153 -0.18 17.98 -14.46
C PRO A 153 -1.49 17.48 -15.10
N LEU A 154 -2.33 16.74 -14.37
CA LEU A 154 -3.66 16.32 -14.85
C LEU A 154 -4.64 17.50 -14.90
N ILE A 155 -4.60 18.42 -13.92
CA ILE A 155 -5.34 19.69 -13.97
C ILE A 155 -4.93 20.47 -15.22
N LYS A 156 -3.62 20.58 -15.48
CA LYS A 156 -3.13 21.31 -16.66
C LYS A 156 -3.62 20.67 -17.97
N VAL A 157 -3.48 19.36 -18.13
CA VAL A 157 -3.98 18.65 -19.32
C VAL A 157 -5.50 18.81 -19.49
N PHE A 158 -6.26 18.86 -18.39
CA PHE A 158 -7.69 19.17 -18.41
C PHE A 158 -7.96 20.63 -18.85
N ALA A 159 -7.20 21.60 -18.34
CA ALA A 159 -7.29 23.01 -18.76
C ALA A 159 -6.96 23.18 -20.25
N ASP A 160 -5.88 22.56 -20.74
CA ASP A 160 -5.47 22.61 -22.14
C ASP A 160 -6.56 22.01 -23.06
N LYS A 161 -7.24 20.93 -22.64
CA LYS A 161 -8.41 20.35 -23.32
C LYS A 161 -9.62 21.28 -23.33
N VAL A 162 -9.98 21.87 -22.20
CA VAL A 162 -11.13 22.78 -22.10
C VAL A 162 -10.90 24.05 -22.93
N LEU A 163 -9.67 24.56 -22.96
CA LEU A 163 -9.26 25.67 -23.81
C LEU A 163 -9.29 25.31 -25.31
N TYR A 164 -8.91 24.08 -25.67
CA TYR A 164 -9.05 23.59 -27.05
C TYR A 164 -10.53 23.51 -27.47
N PHE A 165 -11.41 23.00 -26.60
CA PHE A 165 -12.85 22.92 -26.85
C PHE A 165 -13.48 24.31 -27.04
N SER A 166 -13.17 25.29 -26.18
CA SER A 166 -13.64 26.67 -26.33
C SER A 166 -13.18 27.31 -27.66
N LYS A 167 -11.95 27.02 -28.12
CA LYS A 167 -11.38 27.59 -29.36
C LYS A 167 -11.78 26.88 -30.66
N HIS A 168 -12.06 25.58 -30.63
CA HIS A 168 -12.25 24.75 -31.82
C HIS A 168 -13.59 24.02 -31.88
N GLY A 169 -14.40 24.12 -30.81
CA GLY A 169 -15.70 23.46 -30.71
C GLY A 169 -15.61 21.98 -30.37
N GLU A 170 -16.74 21.29 -30.57
CA GLU A 170 -16.89 19.87 -30.29
C GLU A 170 -16.24 19.00 -31.38
N THR A 171 -15.50 17.98 -30.96
CA THR A 171 -14.94 16.94 -31.84
C THR A 171 -15.34 15.55 -31.35
N LYS A 172 -15.19 14.51 -32.18
CA LYS A 172 -15.57 13.13 -31.83
C LYS A 172 -14.91 12.63 -30.54
N ASP A 173 -13.66 13.06 -30.30
CA ASP A 173 -12.85 12.67 -29.15
C ASP A 173 -12.89 13.70 -28.01
N LEU A 174 -13.52 14.86 -28.23
CA LEU A 174 -13.62 15.94 -27.24
C LEU A 174 -15.01 16.62 -27.30
N SER A 175 -15.91 16.12 -26.46
CA SER A 175 -17.26 16.66 -26.24
C SER A 175 -17.39 17.27 -24.85
N LEU A 176 -18.39 18.14 -24.66
CA LEU A 176 -18.72 18.70 -23.34
C LEU A 176 -19.07 17.58 -22.33
N LYS A 177 -19.62 16.45 -22.81
CA LYS A 177 -19.87 15.25 -22.01
C LYS A 177 -18.57 14.58 -21.55
N ILE A 178 -17.56 14.45 -22.43
CA ILE A 178 -16.24 13.92 -22.06
C ILE A 178 -15.57 14.84 -21.04
N LEU A 179 -15.61 16.16 -21.24
CA LEU A 179 -15.06 17.14 -20.29
C LEU A 179 -15.73 17.07 -18.91
N ARG A 180 -17.06 16.98 -18.84
CA ARG A 180 -17.80 16.78 -17.58
C ARG A 180 -17.44 15.46 -16.88
N MET A 181 -17.22 14.38 -17.64
CA MET A 181 -16.76 13.10 -17.08
C MET A 181 -15.30 13.14 -16.59
N GLU A 182 -14.42 13.85 -17.30
CA GLU A 182 -13.02 14.00 -16.92
C GLU A 182 -12.86 14.90 -15.68
N ARG A 183 -13.63 16.00 -15.58
CA ARG A 183 -13.81 16.79 -14.35
C ARG A 183 -14.22 15.88 -13.19
N PHE A 184 -15.33 15.14 -13.32
CA PHE A 184 -15.84 14.28 -12.25
C PHE A 184 -14.80 13.28 -11.76
N LYS A 185 -14.09 12.61 -12.68
CA LYS A 185 -13.00 11.67 -12.35
C LYS A 185 -11.85 12.35 -11.60
N LEU A 186 -11.49 13.57 -11.97
CA LEU A 186 -10.41 14.33 -11.35
C LEU A 186 -10.82 14.80 -9.94
N THR A 187 -12.05 15.29 -9.77
CA THR A 187 -12.65 15.59 -8.46
C THR A 187 -12.74 14.33 -7.58
N GLU A 188 -13.10 13.17 -8.13
CA GLU A 188 -13.14 11.89 -7.41
C GLU A 188 -11.74 11.46 -6.90
N MET A 189 -10.69 11.75 -7.67
CA MET A 189 -9.30 11.51 -7.26
C MET A 189 -8.87 12.42 -6.11
N PHE A 190 -9.24 13.70 -6.14
CA PHE A 190 -9.00 14.64 -5.03
C PHE A 190 -9.79 14.27 -3.76
N MET A 191 -11.06 13.88 -3.89
CA MET A 191 -11.88 13.43 -2.75
C MET A 191 -11.32 12.17 -2.06
N LYS A 192 -10.66 11.27 -2.82
CA LYS A 192 -9.95 10.11 -2.24
C LYS A 192 -8.73 10.54 -1.43
N ASN A 193 -7.96 11.52 -1.90
CA ASN A 193 -6.83 12.07 -1.14
C ASN A 193 -7.32 12.76 0.16
N LEU A 194 -8.43 13.51 0.12
CA LEU A 194 -9.03 14.10 1.34
C LEU A 194 -9.43 13.03 2.36
N LEU A 195 -10.12 11.97 1.92
CA LEU A 195 -10.52 10.87 2.81
C LEU A 195 -9.31 10.11 3.40
N GLU A 196 -8.21 10.00 2.65
CA GLU A 196 -6.93 9.48 3.18
C GLU A 196 -6.29 10.40 4.23
N LEU A 197 -6.49 11.73 4.16
CA LEU A 197 -6.00 12.68 5.18
C LEU A 197 -6.88 12.68 6.44
N ASP A 198 -8.20 12.66 6.29
CA ASP A 198 -9.13 12.67 7.42
C ASP A 198 -9.00 11.40 8.27
N GLY A 199 -8.69 10.25 7.64
CA GLY A 199 -8.35 8.99 8.31
C GLY A 199 -6.97 8.97 9.01
N LEU A 200 -6.25 10.09 9.08
CA LEU A 200 -5.02 10.22 9.88
C LEU A 200 -5.35 10.74 11.27
N GLU A 201 -5.37 9.85 12.26
CA GLU A 201 -5.39 10.24 13.67
C GLU A 201 -4.02 10.82 14.09
N VAL A 202 -4.02 12.04 14.64
CA VAL A 202 -2.81 12.80 14.94
C VAL A 202 -2.78 13.13 16.43
N ASN A 203 -2.30 12.19 17.25
CA ASN A 203 -2.28 12.25 18.73
C ASN A 203 -1.53 13.47 19.28
N LEU A 204 -1.93 14.00 20.43
CA LEU A 204 -1.63 15.38 20.84
C LEU A 204 -0.13 15.69 21.00
N ASP A 205 0.64 14.77 21.58
CA ASP A 205 1.76 15.16 22.46
C ASP A 205 3.05 15.62 21.76
N SER A 206 3.14 15.50 20.43
CA SER A 206 4.29 15.97 19.63
C SER A 206 3.94 16.26 18.17
N SER A 207 2.70 16.71 17.88
CA SER A 207 2.15 16.59 16.52
C SER A 207 1.65 17.88 15.83
N GLY A 208 1.95 19.05 16.40
CA GLY A 208 1.51 20.35 15.86
C GLY A 208 1.87 20.54 14.38
N GLU A 209 3.08 20.15 13.97
CA GLU A 209 3.54 20.21 12.58
C GLU A 209 2.74 19.25 11.67
N LEU A 210 2.53 17.99 12.07
CA LEU A 210 1.74 17.03 11.31
C LEU A 210 0.28 17.50 11.13
N ARG A 211 -0.31 18.13 12.15
CA ARG A 211 -1.63 18.76 12.08
C ARG A 211 -1.65 19.95 11.11
N ALA A 212 -0.62 20.80 11.15
CA ALA A 212 -0.47 21.95 10.26
C ALA A 212 -0.32 21.51 8.79
N LYS A 213 0.60 20.57 8.52
CA LYS A 213 0.85 20.00 7.18
C LYS A 213 -0.34 19.23 6.62
N ARG A 214 -1.11 18.54 7.46
CA ARG A 214 -2.42 17.96 7.07
C ARG A 214 -3.42 19.06 6.66
N LYS A 215 -3.55 20.12 7.46
CA LYS A 215 -4.43 21.27 7.16
C LYS A 215 -4.02 22.02 5.89
N GLU A 216 -2.72 22.10 5.62
CA GLU A 216 -2.16 22.64 4.39
C GLU A 216 -2.51 21.79 3.17
N LEU A 217 -2.30 20.47 3.22
CA LEU A 217 -2.66 19.56 2.13
C LEU A 217 -4.17 19.57 1.83
N VAL A 218 -5.03 19.65 2.86
CA VAL A 218 -6.48 19.82 2.66
C VAL A 218 -6.78 21.10 1.86
N LYS A 219 -6.15 22.24 2.21
CA LYS A 219 -6.31 23.50 1.45
C LYS A 219 -5.82 23.38 0.00
N VAL A 220 -4.67 22.72 -0.22
CA VAL A 220 -4.11 22.52 -1.57
C VAL A 220 -5.06 21.70 -2.44
N ILE A 221 -5.61 20.60 -1.90
CA ILE A 221 -6.57 19.76 -2.60
C ILE A 221 -7.88 20.53 -2.89
N GLN A 222 -8.39 21.28 -1.91
CA GLN A 222 -9.58 22.13 -2.09
C GLN A 222 -9.37 23.17 -3.20
N LYS A 223 -8.23 23.88 -3.21
CA LYS A 223 -7.87 24.83 -4.26
C LYS A 223 -7.83 24.16 -5.65
N TYR A 224 -7.26 22.95 -5.76
CA TYR A 224 -7.23 22.22 -7.02
C TYR A 224 -8.63 21.76 -7.49
N MET A 225 -9.52 21.41 -6.57
CA MET A 225 -10.93 21.13 -6.90
C MET A 225 -11.65 22.40 -7.39
N GLU A 226 -11.43 23.54 -6.73
CA GLU A 226 -11.97 24.85 -7.16
C GLU A 226 -11.43 25.26 -8.55
N GLU A 227 -10.15 25.04 -8.82
CA GLU A 227 -9.51 25.30 -10.11
C GLU A 227 -10.15 24.46 -11.23
N VAL A 228 -10.25 23.14 -11.02
CA VAL A 228 -10.91 22.19 -11.94
C VAL A 228 -12.38 22.53 -12.19
N ASP A 229 -13.10 22.93 -11.15
CA ASP A 229 -14.51 23.36 -11.26
C ASP A 229 -14.65 24.67 -12.01
N ASN A 230 -13.77 25.64 -11.78
CA ASN A 230 -13.82 26.95 -12.43
C ASN A 230 -13.39 26.88 -13.91
N ILE A 231 -12.42 26.02 -14.25
CA ILE A 231 -12.04 25.73 -15.64
C ILE A 231 -13.26 25.34 -16.47
N LEU A 232 -14.09 24.39 -15.98
CA LEU A 232 -15.24 23.93 -16.76
C LEU A 232 -16.42 24.92 -16.75
N LYS A 233 -16.62 25.69 -15.67
CA LYS A 233 -17.66 26.73 -15.60
C LYS A 233 -17.56 27.77 -16.71
N LEU A 234 -16.35 28.11 -17.16
CA LEU A 234 -16.14 29.02 -18.29
C LEU A 234 -16.89 28.50 -19.55
N VAL A 235 -16.63 27.25 -19.94
CA VAL A 235 -17.28 26.63 -21.10
C VAL A 235 -18.77 26.33 -20.86
N ASP A 236 -19.16 25.87 -19.67
CA ASP A 236 -20.59 25.67 -19.35
C ASP A 236 -21.38 27.01 -19.37
N SER A 237 -20.71 28.17 -19.31
CA SER A 237 -21.29 29.51 -19.45
C SER A 237 -21.27 30.02 -20.90
N GLU A 238 -20.20 29.76 -21.66
CA GLU A 238 -20.12 30.09 -23.10
C GLU A 238 -21.15 29.32 -23.96
N VAL A 239 -21.62 28.17 -23.47
CA VAL A 239 -22.49 27.23 -24.22
C VAL A 239 -23.99 27.40 -23.90
N GLN A 240 -24.40 28.40 -23.10
CA GLN A 240 -25.82 28.72 -22.90
C GLN A 240 -26.36 29.55 -24.08
N PRO A 241 -27.34 29.06 -24.87
CA PRO A 241 -28.05 29.89 -25.84
C PRO A 241 -29.03 30.84 -25.13
N ILE A 242 -29.29 31.98 -25.78
CA ILE A 242 -30.41 32.90 -25.50
C ILE A 242 -31.61 32.47 -26.35
#